data_AF-A0A846T6W0-F1
#
_entry.id   AF-A0A846T6W0-F1
#
_cell.length_a   1.000
_cell.length_b   1.000
_cell.length_c   1.000
_cell.angle_alpha   90.00
_cell.angle_beta   90.00
_cell.angle_gamma   90.00
#
_symmetry.space_group_name_H-M   'P 1'
#
loop_
_entity.id
_entity.type
_entity.pdbx_description
1 polymer ?
#
loop_
_entity_poly.entity_id
_entity_poly.type
_entity_poly.pdbx_seq_one_letter_code
_entity_poly.pdbx_strand_id
1 'polypeptide(L)'
;GDHIKEEGKHVMFFEVKDKAGNIQQLSVEFIIDKTAPKVVVEGVKEKEKYYDPVEITIRLDNPNDTLKSVEINGELFKGDVIEENGYQVIKTKLAEIKPYKIKVTAYDDAGNEKSKVISFEIVKKGALVKFVENKPLLGGTLAGAIGLIAAAATVLVRRRKVKVEEE
;
A
#
# COMPACT_ATOMS: atom_id res chain seq x y z
N GLY A 1 -17.83 -20.27 -39.82
CA GLY A 1 -16.52 -19.63 -39.63
C GLY A 1 -15.96 -20.11 -38.32
N ASP A 2 -14.65 -20.24 -38.24
CA ASP A 2 -13.99 -20.77 -37.04
C ASP A 2 -13.89 -19.69 -35.95
N HIS A 3 -14.03 -20.11 -34.69
CA HIS A 3 -13.89 -19.21 -33.55
C HIS A 3 -12.42 -18.98 -33.25
N ILE A 4 -11.95 -17.74 -33.41
CA ILE A 4 -10.60 -17.34 -33.02
C ILE A 4 -10.64 -16.90 -31.56
N LYS A 5 -9.86 -17.57 -30.70
CA LYS A 5 -9.80 -17.28 -29.26
C LYS A 5 -8.40 -17.01 -28.76
N GLU A 6 -7.38 -17.20 -29.58
CA GLU A 6 -5.99 -17.07 -29.17
C GLU A 6 -5.57 -15.60 -29.12
N GLU A 7 -4.69 -15.27 -28.18
CA GLU A 7 -4.16 -13.91 -28.03
C GLU A 7 -3.18 -13.59 -29.18
N GLY A 8 -3.07 -12.32 -29.53
CA GLY A 8 -2.17 -11.84 -30.57
C GLY A 8 -2.88 -11.27 -31.81
N LYS A 9 -2.09 -11.02 -32.86
CA LYS A 9 -2.55 -10.41 -34.11
C LYS A 9 -3.21 -11.46 -35.01
N HIS A 10 -4.39 -11.12 -35.51
CA HIS A 10 -5.18 -11.95 -36.41
C HIS A 10 -5.58 -11.17 -37.66
N VAL A 11 -5.80 -11.89 -38.75
CA VAL A 11 -6.27 -11.33 -40.03
C VAL A 11 -7.52 -12.08 -40.45
N MET A 12 -8.63 -11.37 -40.56
CA MET A 12 -9.88 -11.90 -41.08
C MET A 12 -9.98 -11.62 -42.58
N PHE A 13 -10.13 -12.67 -43.38
CA PHE A 13 -10.33 -12.57 -44.82
C PHE A 13 -11.80 -12.75 -45.17
N PHE A 14 -12.31 -11.86 -46.01
CA PHE A 14 -13.64 -11.91 -46.59
C PHE A 14 -13.50 -12.05 -48.09
N GLU A 15 -14.25 -12.98 -48.67
CA GLU A 15 -14.49 -13.05 -50.10
C GLU A 15 -15.97 -12.81 -50.34
N VAL A 16 -16.28 -11.76 -51.11
CA VAL A 16 -17.65 -11.40 -51.46
C VAL A 16 -17.82 -11.63 -52.95
N LYS A 17 -18.78 -12.48 -53.31
CA LYS A 17 -19.15 -12.75 -54.70
C LYS A 17 -20.55 -12.20 -54.96
N ASP A 18 -20.69 -11.36 -55.99
CA ASP A 18 -22.00 -10.86 -56.40
C ASP A 18 -22.75 -11.86 -57.31
N LYS A 19 -24.01 -11.55 -57.65
CA LYS A 19 -24.83 -12.40 -58.53
C LYS A 19 -24.32 -12.47 -59.97
N ALA A 20 -23.56 -11.46 -60.42
CA ALA A 20 -22.94 -11.43 -61.75
C ALA A 20 -21.62 -12.24 -61.80
N GLY A 21 -21.13 -12.69 -60.64
CA GLY A 21 -19.92 -13.49 -60.52
C GLY A 21 -18.65 -12.70 -60.20
N ASN A 22 -18.76 -11.39 -59.98
CA ASN A 22 -17.61 -10.57 -59.57
C ASN A 22 -17.21 -10.94 -58.14
N ILE A 23 -15.92 -11.13 -57.91
CA ILE A 23 -15.35 -11.47 -56.61
C ILE A 23 -14.52 -10.27 -56.12
N GLN A 24 -14.74 -9.87 -54.87
CA GLN A 24 -13.86 -8.96 -54.14
C GLN A 24 -13.36 -9.64 -52.88
N GLN A 25 -12.08 -9.40 -52.56
CA GLN A 25 -11.46 -9.87 -51.33
C GLN A 25 -11.16 -8.67 -50.44
N LEU A 26 -11.49 -8.79 -49.15
CA LEU A 26 -11.16 -7.82 -48.12
C LEU A 26 -10.42 -8.52 -46.98
N SER A 27 -9.47 -7.83 -46.37
CA SER A 27 -8.79 -8.31 -45.17
C SER A 27 -8.90 -7.26 -44.07
N VAL A 28 -9.23 -7.69 -42.86
CA VAL A 28 -9.26 -6.86 -41.65
C VAL A 28 -8.28 -7.43 -40.64
N GLU A 29 -7.34 -6.62 -40.19
CA GLU A 29 -6.43 -6.98 -39.10
C GLU A 29 -7.01 -6.54 -37.76
N PHE A 30 -6.88 -7.39 -36.74
CA PHE A 30 -7.27 -7.07 -35.37
C PHE A 30 -6.35 -7.80 -34.38
N ILE A 31 -6.32 -7.32 -33.14
CA ILE A 31 -5.53 -7.91 -32.06
C ILE A 31 -6.50 -8.38 -30.98
N ILE A 32 -6.34 -9.62 -30.52
CA ILE A 32 -6.97 -10.08 -29.29
C ILE A 32 -5.93 -9.90 -28.19
N ASP A 33 -6.26 -9.09 -27.18
CA ASP A 33 -5.46 -8.89 -25.97
C ASP A 33 -6.34 -9.18 -24.76
N LYS A 34 -5.87 -10.07 -23.88
CA LYS A 34 -6.57 -10.50 -22.67
C LYS A 34 -5.76 -10.21 -21.41
N THR A 35 -4.67 -9.47 -21.56
CA THR A 35 -3.72 -9.18 -20.49
C THR A 35 -4.28 -8.08 -19.59
N ALA A 36 -4.81 -8.47 -18.43
CA ALA A 36 -5.36 -7.49 -17.50
C ALA A 36 -4.30 -6.50 -16.97
N PRO A 37 -4.66 -5.22 -16.78
CA PRO A 37 -3.75 -4.21 -16.28
C PRO A 37 -3.26 -4.53 -14.87
N LYS A 38 -2.01 -4.18 -14.58
CA LYS A 38 -1.35 -4.51 -13.32
C LYS A 38 -1.06 -3.25 -12.49
N VAL A 39 -1.72 -3.17 -11.34
CA VAL A 39 -1.55 -2.07 -10.38
C VAL A 39 -0.43 -2.37 -9.39
N VAL A 40 0.49 -1.42 -9.25
CA VAL A 40 1.57 -1.41 -8.25
C VAL A 40 1.23 -0.37 -7.18
N VAL A 41 1.27 -0.79 -5.91
CA VAL A 41 1.09 0.09 -4.75
C VAL A 41 2.28 -0.13 -3.83
N GLU A 42 2.99 0.95 -3.53
CA GLU A 42 4.21 0.97 -2.74
C GLU A 42 3.98 1.77 -1.44
N GLY A 43 4.82 1.52 -0.43
CA GLY A 43 4.74 2.17 0.89
C GLY A 43 3.84 1.46 1.90
N VAL A 44 2.90 0.63 1.44
CA VAL A 44 2.03 -0.19 2.30
C VAL A 44 1.97 -1.65 1.85
N LYS A 45 1.69 -2.56 2.79
CA LYS A 45 1.50 -4.00 2.55
C LYS A 45 0.13 -4.44 3.06
N GLU A 46 -0.39 -5.50 2.44
CA GLU A 46 -1.71 -6.06 2.78
C GLU A 46 -1.76 -6.54 4.23
N LYS A 47 -2.79 -6.10 4.95
CA LYS A 47 -3.12 -6.41 6.36
C LYS A 47 -2.05 -6.03 7.38
N GLU A 48 -1.11 -5.17 7.00
CA GLU A 48 -0.09 -4.66 7.92
C GLU A 48 -0.59 -3.51 8.79
N LYS A 49 0.11 -3.32 9.91
CA LYS A 49 -0.12 -2.21 10.85
C LYS A 49 1.06 -1.26 10.86
N TYR A 50 0.75 0.02 10.75
CA TYR A 50 1.70 1.11 10.79
C TYR A 50 1.46 1.97 12.02
N TYR A 51 2.54 2.51 12.58
CA TYR A 51 2.50 3.32 13.80
C TYR A 51 2.83 4.80 13.56
N ASP A 52 3.27 5.10 12.35
CA ASP A 52 3.68 6.41 11.85
C ASP A 52 2.93 6.69 10.53
N PRO A 53 2.80 7.95 10.10
CA PRO A 53 2.23 8.28 8.80
C PRO A 53 2.90 7.51 7.66
N VAL A 54 2.11 7.04 6.70
CA VAL A 54 2.60 6.29 5.54
C VAL A 54 2.53 7.16 4.29
N GLU A 55 3.55 7.06 3.46
CA GLU A 55 3.57 7.62 2.10
C GLU A 55 3.29 6.48 1.13
N ILE A 56 2.32 6.70 0.24
CA ILE A 56 1.81 5.70 -0.68
C ILE A 56 2.04 6.19 -2.09
N THR A 57 2.61 5.31 -2.92
CA THR A 57 2.76 5.54 -4.36
C THR A 57 1.94 4.50 -5.10
N ILE A 58 1.06 4.94 -5.98
CA ILE A 58 0.22 4.09 -6.84
C ILE A 58 0.61 4.37 -8.29
N ARG A 59 0.88 3.31 -9.05
CA ARG A 59 1.19 3.38 -10.47
C ARG A 59 0.77 2.09 -11.17
N LEU A 60 0.78 2.11 -12.50
CA LEU A 60 0.58 0.92 -13.32
C LEU A 60 1.95 0.35 -13.74
N ASP A 61 1.98 -0.95 -14.03
CA ASP A 61 3.19 -1.65 -14.48
C ASP A 61 3.49 -1.38 -15.97
N ASN A 62 2.43 -1.15 -16.75
CA ASN A 62 2.46 -0.78 -18.16
C ASN A 62 2.07 0.71 -18.31
N PRO A 63 2.89 1.55 -18.97
CA PRO A 63 2.58 2.97 -19.14
C PRO A 63 1.43 3.24 -20.11
N ASN A 64 1.08 2.28 -20.98
CA ASN A 64 -0.06 2.42 -21.89
C ASN A 64 -1.40 2.11 -21.20
N ASP A 65 -1.39 1.49 -20.02
CA ASP A 65 -2.62 1.27 -19.25
C ASP A 65 -3.10 2.61 -18.66
N THR A 66 -4.41 2.75 -18.47
CA THR A 66 -5.01 3.96 -17.90
C THR A 66 -5.57 3.71 -16.51
N LEU A 67 -5.27 4.62 -15.58
CA LEU A 67 -5.84 4.59 -14.25
C LEU A 67 -7.28 5.13 -14.30
N LYS A 68 -8.26 4.32 -13.90
CA LYS A 68 -9.68 4.67 -13.94
C LYS A 68 -10.13 5.39 -12.67
N SER A 69 -9.79 4.83 -11.50
CA SER A 69 -10.16 5.39 -10.21
C SER A 69 -9.26 4.89 -9.09
N VAL A 70 -9.07 5.73 -8.08
CA VAL A 70 -8.57 5.33 -6.76
C VAL A 70 -9.63 5.71 -5.72
N GLU A 71 -10.05 4.76 -4.91
CA GLU A 71 -10.95 4.97 -3.78
C GLU A 71 -10.19 4.68 -2.48
N ILE A 72 -10.30 5.56 -1.48
CA ILE A 72 -9.77 5.36 -0.13
C ILE A 72 -10.98 5.28 0.80
N ASN A 73 -11.18 4.12 1.45
CA ASN A 73 -12.33 3.86 2.32
C ASN A 73 -13.69 4.10 1.65
N GLY A 74 -13.78 3.89 0.33
CA GLY A 74 -14.99 4.10 -0.46
C GLY A 74 -15.18 5.53 -0.97
N GLU A 75 -14.32 6.47 -0.57
CA GLU A 75 -14.32 7.83 -1.11
C GLU A 75 -13.37 7.94 -2.29
N LEU A 76 -13.84 8.54 -3.40
CA LEU A 76 -13.00 8.77 -4.57
C LEU A 76 -11.86 9.74 -4.21
N PHE A 77 -10.63 9.31 -4.46
CA PHE A 77 -9.44 10.14 -4.32
C PHE A 77 -9.46 11.26 -5.36
N LYS A 78 -9.28 12.50 -4.91
CA LYS A 78 -9.30 13.71 -5.75
C LYS A 78 -7.95 14.44 -5.80
N GLY A 79 -6.87 13.78 -5.39
CA GLY A 79 -5.55 14.38 -5.46
C GLY A 79 -4.97 14.36 -6.87
N ASP A 80 -3.77 14.92 -7.00
CA ASP A 80 -3.10 15.06 -8.29
C ASP A 80 -2.60 13.71 -8.83
N VAL A 81 -2.77 13.53 -10.12
CA VAL A 81 -2.10 12.50 -10.91
C VAL A 81 -0.95 13.19 -11.63
N ILE A 82 0.27 12.74 -11.36
CA ILE A 82 1.47 13.26 -12.00
C ILE A 82 1.97 12.25 -13.03
N GLU A 83 2.67 12.74 -14.04
CA GLU A 83 3.32 11.91 -15.04
C GLU A 83 4.82 11.83 -14.75
N GLU A 84 5.34 10.62 -14.53
CA GLU A 84 6.77 10.36 -14.32
C GLU A 84 7.23 9.28 -15.30
N ASN A 85 8.14 9.62 -16.22
CA ASN A 85 8.67 8.70 -17.24
C ASN A 85 7.59 8.02 -18.11
N GLY A 86 6.50 8.74 -18.42
CA GLY A 86 5.35 8.20 -19.18
C GLY A 86 4.37 7.38 -18.36
N TYR A 87 4.58 7.23 -17.05
CA TYR A 87 3.64 6.57 -16.15
C TYR A 87 2.76 7.58 -15.42
N GLN A 88 1.48 7.27 -15.31
CA GLN A 88 0.59 7.93 -14.37
C GLN A 88 0.92 7.45 -12.95
N VAL A 89 1.29 8.39 -12.08
CA VAL A 89 1.69 8.14 -10.71
C VAL A 89 0.85 9.01 -9.77
N ILE A 90 0.35 8.38 -8.70
CA ILE A 90 -0.32 9.07 -7.59
C ILE A 90 0.55 8.91 -6.35
N LYS A 91 0.90 10.02 -5.71
CA LYS A 91 1.62 10.05 -4.43
C LYS A 91 0.72 10.69 -3.39
N THR A 92 0.50 10.01 -2.27
CA THR A 92 -0.33 10.52 -1.17
C THR A 92 0.21 10.13 0.19
N LYS A 93 -0.10 10.92 1.20
CA LYS A 93 0.30 10.67 2.59
C LYS A 93 -0.94 10.48 3.46
N LEU A 94 -0.95 9.38 4.22
CA LEU A 94 -2.02 9.05 5.15
C LEU A 94 -1.44 9.01 6.56
N ALA A 95 -2.06 9.79 7.47
CA ALA A 95 -1.56 9.98 8.83
C ALA A 95 -2.60 9.69 9.92
N GLU A 96 -3.88 9.60 9.55
CA GLU A 96 -4.95 9.41 10.53
C GLU A 96 -4.94 7.97 11.06
N ILE A 97 -5.15 7.84 12.36
CA ILE A 97 -5.17 6.54 13.04
C ILE A 97 -6.53 5.88 12.77
N LYS A 98 -6.61 5.06 11.72
CA LYS A 98 -7.81 4.31 11.31
C LYS A 98 -7.44 3.14 10.39
N PRO A 99 -8.36 2.19 10.17
CA PRO A 99 -8.25 1.25 9.07
C PRO A 99 -8.39 1.97 7.71
N TYR A 100 -7.61 1.49 6.75
CA TYR A 100 -7.61 1.94 5.37
C TYR A 100 -7.87 0.78 4.42
N LYS A 101 -8.70 1.03 3.41
CA LYS A 101 -8.97 0.15 2.27
C LYS A 101 -8.82 0.97 1.01
N ILE A 102 -7.74 0.74 0.27
CA ILE A 102 -7.46 1.38 -1.00
C ILE A 102 -7.93 0.45 -2.10
N LYS A 103 -8.82 0.93 -2.97
CA LYS A 103 -9.24 0.22 -4.18
C LYS A 103 -8.79 1.04 -5.39
N VAL A 104 -7.99 0.43 -6.24
CA VAL A 104 -7.51 1.03 -7.48
C VAL A 104 -8.12 0.25 -8.64
N THR A 105 -8.68 0.95 -9.62
CA THR A 105 -9.23 0.36 -10.84
C THR A 105 -8.50 0.95 -12.03
N ALA A 106 -8.13 0.10 -12.98
CA ALA A 106 -7.43 0.47 -14.20
C ALA A 106 -7.96 -0.34 -15.38
N TYR A 107 -7.77 0.19 -16.59
CA TYR A 107 -8.11 -0.48 -17.85
C TYR A 107 -6.98 -0.32 -18.87
N ASP A 108 -6.90 -1.22 -19.83
CA ASP A 108 -5.96 -1.14 -20.96
C ASP A 108 -6.65 -0.69 -22.26
N ASP A 109 -5.88 -0.47 -23.33
CA ASP A 109 -6.39 -0.05 -24.64
C ASP A 109 -7.34 -1.08 -25.28
N ALA A 110 -7.21 -2.36 -24.92
CA ALA A 110 -8.09 -3.44 -25.37
C ALA A 110 -9.41 -3.52 -24.58
N GLY A 111 -9.56 -2.72 -23.52
CA GLY A 111 -10.73 -2.65 -22.65
C GLY A 111 -10.75 -3.67 -21.52
N ASN A 112 -9.66 -4.39 -21.25
CA ASN A 112 -9.56 -5.23 -20.07
C ASN A 112 -9.51 -4.36 -18.81
N GLU A 113 -10.40 -4.61 -17.86
CA GLU A 113 -10.47 -3.84 -16.61
C GLU A 113 -10.10 -4.71 -15.40
N LYS A 114 -9.29 -4.14 -14.49
CA LYS A 114 -8.93 -4.79 -13.23
C LYS A 114 -9.02 -3.83 -12.05
N SER A 115 -9.56 -4.33 -10.95
CA SER A 115 -9.43 -3.68 -9.64
C SER A 115 -8.47 -4.43 -8.73
N LYS A 116 -7.62 -3.68 -8.04
CA LYS A 116 -6.77 -4.15 -6.94
C LYS A 116 -7.21 -3.49 -5.64
N VAL A 117 -7.33 -4.29 -4.58
CA VAL A 117 -7.70 -3.80 -3.25
C VAL A 117 -6.56 -4.10 -2.29
N ILE A 118 -6.17 -3.11 -1.49
CA ILE A 118 -5.19 -3.25 -0.40
C ILE A 118 -5.79 -2.70 0.87
N SER A 119 -5.71 -3.46 1.96
CA SER A 119 -6.16 -3.03 3.29
C SER A 119 -4.99 -2.98 4.27
N PHE A 120 -4.92 -1.94 5.11
CA PHE A 120 -3.91 -1.81 6.17
C PHE A 120 -4.46 -0.91 7.29
N GLU A 121 -3.76 -0.79 8.40
CA GLU A 121 -4.20 0.07 9.52
C GLU A 121 -3.07 0.99 9.99
N ILE A 122 -3.41 2.24 10.29
CA ILE A 122 -2.54 3.11 11.10
C ILE A 122 -3.07 3.09 12.52
N VAL A 123 -2.25 2.68 13.48
CA VAL A 123 -2.64 2.45 14.88
C VAL A 123 -1.76 3.24 15.85
N LYS A 124 -2.32 3.60 17.00
CA LYS A 124 -1.57 4.32 18.05
C LYS A 124 -0.55 3.38 18.71
N LYS A 125 0.71 3.82 18.85
CA LYS A 125 1.70 3.12 19.69
C LYS A 125 1.19 2.97 21.14
N GLY A 126 1.33 1.76 21.70
CA GLY A 126 1.02 1.48 23.10
C GLY A 126 1.88 2.28 24.07
N ALA A 127 1.37 2.55 25.28
CA ALA A 127 2.06 3.35 26.29
C ALA A 127 3.41 2.75 26.69
N LEU A 128 3.51 1.42 26.81
CA LEU A 128 4.76 0.72 27.10
C LEU A 128 5.81 0.90 26.00
N VAL A 129 5.40 0.82 24.72
CA VAL A 129 6.29 1.04 23.58
C VAL A 129 6.84 2.48 23.62
N LYS A 130 5.97 3.46 23.86
CA LYS A 130 6.38 4.86 24.01
C LYS A 130 7.33 5.09 25.19
N PHE A 131 7.12 4.37 26.28
CA PHE A 131 7.99 4.43 27.47
C PHE A 131 9.39 3.86 27.17
N VAL A 132 9.45 2.69 26.53
CA VAL A 132 10.71 2.01 26.19
C VAL A 132 11.52 2.80 25.15
N GLU A 133 10.87 3.39 24.14
CA GLU A 133 11.54 4.24 23.15
C GLU A 133 12.08 5.55 23.74
N ASN A 134 11.52 6.04 24.85
CA ASN A 134 11.96 7.26 25.52
C ASN A 134 13.22 7.00 26.38
N LYS A 135 14.40 6.97 25.74
CA LYS A 135 15.70 6.70 26.38
C LYS A 135 15.97 7.57 27.63
N PRO A 136 15.73 8.90 27.64
CA PRO A 136 15.88 9.71 28.84
C PRO A 136 14.96 9.30 29.99
N LEU A 137 13.68 9.05 29.71
CA LEU A 137 12.71 8.64 30.72
C LEU A 137 13.05 7.26 31.30
N LEU A 138 13.37 6.29 30.44
CA LEU A 138 13.80 4.95 30.83
C LEU A 138 15.06 5.02 31.71
N GLY A 139 16.10 5.73 31.26
CA GLY A 139 17.33 5.93 32.03
C GLY A 139 17.09 6.63 33.37
N GLY A 140 16.24 7.67 33.39
CA GLY A 140 15.87 8.39 34.61
C GLY A 140 15.12 7.52 35.62
N THR A 141 14.16 6.70 35.17
CA THR A 141 13.45 5.77 36.07
C THR A 141 14.37 4.71 36.67
N LEU A 142 15.31 4.16 35.88
CA LEU A 142 16.29 3.19 36.37
C LEU A 142 17.25 3.81 37.39
N ALA A 143 17.78 5.01 37.09
CA ALA A 143 18.63 5.76 38.02
C ALA A 143 17.87 6.11 39.32
N GLY A 144 16.61 6.53 39.21
CA GLY A 144 15.75 6.80 40.36
C GLY A 144 15.51 5.57 41.24
N ALA A 145 15.23 4.41 40.63
CA ALA A 145 15.06 3.15 41.35
C ALA A 145 16.34 2.72 42.09
N ILE A 146 17.51 2.81 41.44
CA ILE A 146 18.81 2.54 42.07
C ILE A 146 19.04 3.51 43.24
N GLY A 147 18.75 4.80 43.06
CA GLY A 147 18.85 5.81 44.11
C GLY A 147 17.98 5.50 45.33
N LEU A 148 16.74 5.06 45.12
CA LEU A 148 15.82 4.66 46.20
C LEU A 148 16.33 3.42 46.95
N ILE A 149 16.85 2.42 46.24
CA ILE A 149 17.44 1.22 46.85
C ILE A 149 18.66 1.60 47.70
N ALA A 150 19.54 2.45 47.17
CA ALA A 150 20.72 2.93 47.90
C ALA A 150 20.32 3.74 49.15
N ALA A 151 19.32 4.61 49.05
CA ALA A 151 18.81 5.39 50.18
C ALA A 151 18.21 4.48 51.26
N ALA A 152 17.38 3.50 50.89
CA ALA A 152 16.80 2.53 51.82
C ALA A 152 17.88 1.70 52.53
N ALA A 153 18.88 1.21 51.79
CA ALA A 153 20.02 0.49 52.37
C ALA A 153 20.79 1.38 53.37
N THR A 154 21.00 2.66 53.04
CA THR A 154 21.68 3.62 53.92
C THR A 154 20.90 3.86 55.21
N VAL A 155 19.57 4.02 55.11
CA VAL A 155 18.67 4.17 56.29
C VAL A 155 18.69 2.92 57.17
N LEU A 156 18.65 1.72 56.56
CA LEU A 156 18.73 0.46 57.30
C LEU A 156 20.06 0.29 58.03
N VAL A 157 21.19 0.62 57.39
CA VAL A 157 22.52 0.59 58.02
C VAL A 157 22.60 1.58 59.18
N ARG A 158 22.08 2.81 59.02
CA ARG A 158 22.04 3.81 60.11
C ARG A 158 21.21 3.33 61.31
N ARG A 159 20.02 2.78 61.07
CA ARG A 159 19.16 2.25 62.15
C ARG A 159 19.79 1.09 62.91
N ARG A 160 20.54 0.21 62.23
CA ARG A 160 21.26 -0.89 62.90
C ARG A 160 22.36 -0.39 63.82
N LYS A 161 23.11 0.65 63.43
CA LYS A 161 24.18 1.22 64.28
C LYS A 161 23.63 1.83 65.57
N VAL A 162 22.56 2.63 65.46
CA VAL A 162 21.92 3.26 66.64
C VAL A 162 21.47 2.21 67.65
N LYS A 163 20.87 1.09 67.20
CA LYS A 163 20.39 0.05 68.10
C LYS A 163 21.52 -0.74 68.80
N VAL A 164 22.71 -0.83 68.20
CA VAL A 164 23.89 -1.46 68.81
C VAL A 164 24.58 -0.53 69.82
N GLU A 165 24.41 0.79 69.69
CA GLU A 165 24.92 1.78 70.66
C GLU A 165 24.00 1.95 71.88
N GLU A 166 22.74 1.49 71.81
CA GLU A 166 21.75 1.53 72.90
C GLU A 166 21.69 0.24 73.75
N GLU A 167 22.42 -0.82 73.37
CA GLU A 167 22.61 -2.09 74.13
C GLU A 167 23.95 -2.10 74.88
#